data_AF-A0A7Y5QZV1-F1
#
_entry.id   AF-A0A7Y5QZV1-F1
#
_cell.length_a   1.000
_cell.length_b   1.000
_cell.length_c   1.000
_cell.angle_alpha   90.00
_cell.angle_beta   90.00
_cell.angle_gamma   90.00
#
_symmetry.space_group_name_H-M   'P 1'
#
loop_
_entity.id
_entity.type
_entity.pdbx_description
1 polymer ?
#
loop_
_entity_poly.entity_id
_entity_poly.type
_entity_poly.pdbx_seq_one_letter_code
_entity_poly.pdbx_strand_id
1 'polypeptide(L)'
;MTLAIGALVIAARLLVAQAPDSVVRPLSPADSIATQKAARRAQKEFEQRRFMLLPTVPGGGDRCDVRVGRWCYWQDGEDSAPPEPKSIDALRAKFLARLGDLAARNPADGWIAGQRVRYLVEAKRTDDALAAAKECRAAASWCASLAALALSRGGDVGAADSAVTAALEAMSPEQRCSTLDIEPLLDGVFRERYHAASCAGRDSLRARWLWLARASYATPGNEIRVELFARDMLARLTSESSSPYDPVTGKDLREVVLRYGWATAWGKTLPGPGLTLGDRPRAVGFDGDRTFALAPTDGELEDPTTIGDAARVRDDPTARARFPVRGAKTLGGLTERVALFRRGDSTLAIAAFDASS
;
A
#
# COMPACT_ATOMS: atom_id res chain seq x y z
N MET A 1 -18.64 -5.66 76.02
CA MET A 1 -17.95 -4.56 75.32
C MET A 1 -16.46 -4.72 75.58
N THR A 2 -15.56 -5.04 74.66
CA THR A 2 -15.57 -5.14 73.19
C THR A 2 -14.35 -6.00 72.84
N LEU A 3 -14.50 -7.05 72.02
CA LEU A 3 -13.41 -7.88 71.50
C LEU A 3 -12.66 -7.11 70.39
N ALA A 4 -11.33 -7.02 70.48
CA ALA A 4 -10.48 -6.53 69.40
C ALA A 4 -9.76 -7.73 68.74
N ILE A 5 -10.13 -8.01 67.49
CA ILE A 5 -9.51 -9.03 66.64
C ILE A 5 -8.39 -8.33 65.86
N GLY A 6 -7.14 -8.69 66.12
CA GLY A 6 -5.98 -8.29 65.31
C GLY A 6 -5.82 -9.23 64.11
N ALA A 7 -6.07 -8.74 62.90
CA ALA A 7 -5.80 -9.47 61.67
C ALA A 7 -4.35 -9.25 61.23
N LEU A 8 -3.54 -10.31 61.24
CA LEU A 8 -2.18 -10.32 60.69
C LEU A 8 -2.27 -10.63 59.19
N VAL A 9 -1.99 -9.64 58.33
CA VAL A 9 -1.94 -9.83 56.87
C VAL A 9 -0.51 -10.26 56.48
N ILE A 10 -0.36 -11.52 56.07
CA ILE A 10 0.88 -12.03 55.48
C ILE A 10 0.86 -11.72 53.98
N ALA A 11 1.69 -10.76 53.55
CA ALA A 11 1.88 -10.46 52.14
C ALA A 11 2.86 -11.46 51.50
N ALA A 12 2.34 -12.45 50.77
CA ALA A 12 3.15 -13.33 49.94
C ALA A 12 3.62 -12.56 48.69
N ARG A 13 4.93 -12.29 48.57
CA ARG A 13 5.53 -11.78 47.32
C ARG A 13 5.66 -12.93 46.32
N LEU A 14 4.81 -12.94 45.29
CA LEU A 14 5.00 -13.75 44.09
C LEU A 14 6.25 -13.24 43.34
N LEU A 15 7.31 -14.04 43.36
CA LEU A 15 8.45 -13.90 42.45
C LEU A 15 7.98 -14.31 41.04
N VAL A 16 7.70 -13.33 40.19
CA VAL A 16 7.55 -13.55 38.76
C VAL A 16 8.94 -13.89 38.22
N ALA A 17 9.15 -15.14 37.82
CA ALA A 17 10.34 -15.56 37.09
C ALA A 17 10.33 -14.85 35.72
N GLN A 18 11.20 -13.85 35.54
CA GLN A 18 11.50 -13.33 34.22
C GLN A 18 12.19 -14.44 33.42
N ALA A 19 11.54 -14.90 32.34
CA ALA A 19 12.20 -15.75 31.36
C ALA A 19 13.42 -15.00 30.81
N PRO A 20 14.59 -15.65 30.66
CA PRO A 20 15.75 -14.96 30.10
C PRO A 20 15.41 -14.49 28.68
N ASP A 21 15.54 -13.18 28.45
CA ASP A 21 15.56 -12.62 27.09
C ASP A 21 16.59 -13.40 26.29
N SER A 22 16.11 -14.25 25.38
CA SER A 22 16.98 -14.95 24.46
C SER A 22 17.61 -13.90 23.54
N VAL A 23 18.81 -13.46 23.89
CA VAL A 23 19.61 -12.58 23.04
C VAL A 23 19.85 -13.32 21.73
N VAL A 24 19.10 -12.95 20.69
CA VAL A 24 19.31 -13.48 19.34
C VAL A 24 20.71 -13.07 18.91
N ARG A 25 21.62 -14.05 18.88
CA ARG A 25 23.00 -13.81 18.44
C ARG A 25 22.97 -13.42 16.96
N PRO A 26 23.57 -12.29 16.56
CA PRO A 26 23.62 -11.90 15.16
C PRO A 26 24.32 -12.99 14.34
N LEU A 27 23.77 -13.30 13.17
CA LEU A 27 24.37 -14.25 12.23
C LEU A 27 25.76 -13.76 11.79
N SER A 28 26.62 -14.72 11.43
CA SER A 28 27.85 -14.37 10.71
C SER A 28 27.50 -13.72 9.36
N PRO A 29 28.37 -12.86 8.80
CA PRO A 29 28.13 -12.27 7.48
C PRO A 29 27.90 -13.33 6.38
N ALA A 30 28.64 -14.44 6.42
CA ALA A 30 28.48 -15.53 5.46
C ALA A 30 27.10 -16.20 5.55
N ASP A 31 26.63 -16.47 6.78
CA ASP A 31 25.30 -17.07 7.00
C ASP A 31 24.17 -16.11 6.62
N SER A 32 24.35 -14.81 6.86
CA SER A 32 23.41 -13.77 6.44
C SER A 32 23.25 -13.76 4.92
N ILE A 33 24.37 -13.74 4.18
CA ILE A 33 24.37 -13.79 2.71
C ILE A 33 23.75 -15.09 2.20
N ALA A 34 24.07 -16.24 2.81
CA ALA A 34 23.51 -17.53 2.41
C ALA A 34 21.98 -17.57 2.61
N THR A 35 21.50 -17.03 3.74
CA THR A 35 20.07 -16.92 4.06
C THR A 35 19.35 -16.05 3.05
N GLN A 36 19.91 -14.89 2.72
CA GLN A 36 19.34 -13.97 1.73
C GLN A 36 19.29 -14.61 0.32
N LYS A 37 20.37 -15.26 -0.11
CA LYS A 37 20.40 -15.99 -1.40
C LYS A 37 19.35 -17.10 -1.45
N ALA A 38 19.16 -17.84 -0.36
CA ALA A 38 18.13 -18.87 -0.28
C ALA A 38 16.72 -18.28 -0.38
N ALA A 39 16.47 -17.12 0.24
CA ALA A 39 15.18 -16.43 0.18
C ALA A 39 14.88 -15.91 -1.24
N ARG A 40 15.86 -15.29 -1.91
CA ARG A 40 15.74 -14.83 -3.30
C ARG A 40 15.49 -15.97 -4.28
N ARG A 41 16.17 -17.11 -4.09
CA ARG A 41 15.92 -18.32 -4.89
C ARG A 41 14.50 -18.85 -4.67
N ALA A 42 14.05 -18.95 -3.43
CA ALA A 42 12.71 -19.41 -3.11
C ALA A 42 11.63 -18.50 -3.73
N GLN A 43 11.82 -17.18 -3.70
CA GLN A 43 10.94 -16.24 -4.39
C GLN A 43 10.92 -16.47 -5.90
N LYS A 44 12.09 -16.56 -6.52
CA LYS A 44 12.19 -16.76 -7.97
C LYS A 44 11.47 -18.04 -8.40
N GLU A 45 11.66 -19.12 -7.66
CA GLU A 45 10.97 -20.40 -7.90
C GLU A 45 9.45 -20.28 -7.73
N PHE A 46 9.00 -19.53 -6.70
CA PHE A 46 7.57 -19.23 -6.50
C PHE A 46 6.99 -18.48 -7.69
N GLU A 47 7.59 -17.35 -8.09
CA GLU A 47 7.07 -16.49 -9.17
C GLU A 47 7.08 -17.19 -10.53
N GLN A 48 8.13 -17.97 -10.83
CA GLN A 48 8.19 -18.76 -12.05
C GLN A 48 7.05 -19.77 -12.13
N ARG A 49 6.80 -20.51 -11.04
CA ARG A 49 5.71 -21.49 -10.99
C ARG A 49 4.34 -20.81 -10.97
N ARG A 50 4.18 -19.72 -10.24
CA ARG A 50 2.97 -18.89 -10.23
C ARG A 50 2.61 -18.49 -11.64
N PHE A 51 3.55 -17.90 -12.37
CA PHE A 51 3.34 -17.48 -13.77
C PHE A 51 2.87 -18.61 -14.66
N MET A 52 3.47 -19.80 -14.55
CA MET A 52 3.06 -20.97 -15.33
C MET A 52 1.64 -21.44 -15.00
N LEU A 53 1.17 -21.20 -13.78
CA LEU A 53 -0.16 -21.57 -13.31
C LEU A 53 -1.21 -20.47 -13.51
N LEU A 54 -0.81 -19.24 -13.88
CA LEU A 54 -1.77 -18.15 -14.07
C LEU A 54 -2.83 -18.52 -15.12
N PRO A 55 -4.11 -18.13 -14.89
CA PRO A 55 -5.17 -18.30 -15.87
C PRO A 55 -4.84 -17.49 -17.12
N THR A 56 -5.21 -18.05 -18.27
CA THR A 56 -5.09 -17.35 -19.54
C THR A 56 -6.22 -16.32 -19.67
N VAL A 57 -5.87 -15.09 -20.01
CA VAL A 57 -6.82 -13.99 -20.23
C VAL A 57 -6.56 -13.30 -21.56
N PRO A 58 -7.56 -12.64 -22.15
CA PRO A 58 -7.31 -11.69 -23.23
C PRO A 58 -6.29 -10.64 -22.78
N GLY A 59 -5.35 -10.28 -23.65
CA GLY A 59 -4.55 -9.07 -23.42
C GLY A 59 -5.37 -7.82 -23.74
N GLY A 60 -4.85 -6.64 -23.38
CA GLY A 60 -5.46 -5.35 -23.76
C GLY A 60 -5.54 -5.09 -25.27
N GLY A 61 -4.93 -5.95 -26.11
CA GLY A 61 -4.91 -5.76 -27.56
C GLY A 61 -4.25 -4.44 -27.95
N ASP A 62 -4.97 -3.63 -28.73
CA ASP A 62 -4.58 -2.26 -29.10
C ASP A 62 -5.04 -1.20 -28.09
N ARG A 63 -5.82 -1.58 -27.07
CA ARG A 63 -6.36 -0.63 -26.09
C ARG A 63 -5.28 -0.20 -25.11
N CYS A 64 -5.10 1.11 -24.98
CA CYS A 64 -4.23 1.71 -23.99
C CYS A 64 -4.76 3.07 -23.56
N ASP A 65 -5.51 3.11 -22.46
CA ASP A 65 -6.14 4.36 -21.99
C ASP A 65 -5.05 5.32 -21.47
N VAL A 66 -4.04 4.79 -20.76
CA VAL A 66 -2.89 5.56 -20.28
C VAL A 66 -1.59 4.79 -20.45
N ARG A 67 -0.56 5.47 -20.96
CA ARG A 67 0.80 4.94 -21.06
C ARG A 67 1.75 5.58 -20.03
N VAL A 68 2.44 4.72 -19.27
CA VAL A 68 3.45 5.11 -18.27
C VAL A 68 4.73 4.34 -18.55
N GLY A 69 5.71 4.99 -19.19
CA GLY A 69 6.91 4.29 -19.68
C GLY A 69 6.53 3.12 -20.59
N ARG A 70 6.87 1.90 -20.17
CA ARG A 70 6.50 0.64 -20.85
C ARG A 70 5.14 0.06 -20.47
N TRP A 71 4.49 0.62 -19.46
CA TRP A 71 3.21 0.13 -18.95
C TRP A 71 2.07 0.72 -19.77
N CYS A 72 1.10 -0.14 -20.04
CA CYS A 72 -0.17 0.25 -20.57
C CYS A 72 -1.21 -0.02 -19.49
N TYR A 73 -1.91 1.01 -19.07
CA TYR A 73 -3.04 0.94 -18.15
C TYR A 73 -4.32 1.15 -18.96
N TRP A 74 -5.32 0.32 -18.70
CA TRP A 74 -6.67 0.49 -19.23
C TRP A 74 -7.66 0.08 -18.16
N GLN A 75 -8.81 0.74 -18.14
CA GLN A 75 -9.83 0.48 -17.16
C GLN A 75 -10.82 -0.58 -17.69
N ASP A 76 -10.91 -1.69 -16.97
CA ASP A 76 -11.91 -2.73 -17.19
C ASP A 76 -12.97 -2.72 -16.07
N GLY A 77 -14.10 -3.39 -16.33
CA GLY A 77 -15.14 -3.58 -15.31
C GLY A 77 -14.66 -4.45 -14.14
N GLU A 78 -15.28 -4.26 -12.97
CA GLU A 78 -14.93 -4.92 -11.69
C GLU A 78 -14.96 -6.47 -11.78
N ASP A 79 -15.79 -7.04 -12.67
CA ASP A 79 -15.97 -8.49 -12.83
C ASP A 79 -14.99 -9.16 -13.83
N SER A 80 -13.96 -8.45 -14.29
CA SER A 80 -13.03 -8.97 -15.32
C SER A 80 -11.92 -9.87 -14.79
N ALA A 81 -11.63 -9.84 -13.48
CA ALA A 81 -10.50 -10.55 -12.89
C ALA A 81 -10.79 -12.06 -12.75
N PRO A 82 -9.93 -12.96 -13.27
CA PRO A 82 -10.10 -14.39 -13.05
C PRO A 82 -9.79 -14.76 -11.59
N PRO A 83 -10.48 -15.77 -11.03
CA PRO A 83 -10.15 -16.27 -9.70
C PRO A 83 -8.75 -16.90 -9.69
N GLU A 84 -8.00 -16.70 -8.61
CA GLU A 84 -6.68 -17.30 -8.49
C GLU A 84 -6.78 -18.83 -8.33
N PRO A 85 -6.03 -19.63 -9.11
CA PRO A 85 -6.03 -21.08 -8.96
C PRO A 85 -5.56 -21.53 -7.57
N LYS A 86 -6.27 -22.47 -6.94
CA LYS A 86 -5.92 -23.04 -5.62
C LYS A 86 -4.50 -23.62 -5.55
N SER A 87 -3.93 -24.03 -6.69
CA SER A 87 -2.54 -24.49 -6.78
C SER A 87 -1.54 -23.38 -6.46
N ILE A 88 -1.84 -22.13 -6.83
CA ILE A 88 -1.04 -20.95 -6.49
C ILE A 88 -1.15 -20.64 -4.99
N ASP A 89 -2.33 -20.76 -4.39
CA ASP A 89 -2.51 -20.60 -2.94
C ASP A 89 -1.63 -21.59 -2.15
N ALA A 90 -1.67 -22.87 -2.53
CA ALA A 90 -0.85 -23.90 -1.89
C ALA A 90 0.65 -23.65 -2.09
N LEU A 91 1.05 -23.14 -3.27
CA LEU A 91 2.42 -22.75 -3.55
C LEU A 91 2.86 -21.55 -2.69
N ARG A 92 1.99 -20.54 -2.56
CA ARG A 92 2.23 -19.34 -1.73
C ARG A 92 2.37 -19.72 -0.27
N ALA A 93 1.52 -20.61 0.25
CA ALA A 93 1.61 -21.08 1.63
C ALA A 93 2.98 -21.74 1.93
N LYS A 94 3.47 -22.61 1.03
CA LYS A 94 4.81 -23.23 1.16
C LYS A 94 5.94 -22.20 1.13
N PHE A 95 5.85 -21.24 0.21
CA PHE A 95 6.83 -20.17 0.09
C PHE A 95 6.84 -19.26 1.33
N LEU A 96 5.67 -18.89 1.85
CA LEU A 96 5.53 -18.10 3.08
C LEU A 96 6.09 -18.81 4.31
N ALA A 97 5.86 -20.12 4.44
CA ALA A 97 6.48 -20.92 5.50
C ALA A 97 8.01 -20.86 5.41
N ARG A 98 8.56 -21.01 4.20
CA ARG A 98 10.00 -20.92 3.96
C ARG A 98 10.55 -19.52 4.27
N LEU A 99 9.85 -18.45 3.91
CA LEU A 99 10.24 -17.09 4.29
C LEU A 99 10.18 -16.88 5.80
N GLY A 100 9.19 -17.47 6.49
CA GLY A 100 9.09 -17.47 7.95
C GLY A 100 10.34 -18.07 8.61
N ASP A 101 10.76 -19.26 8.17
CA ASP A 101 11.98 -19.90 8.68
C ASP A 101 13.24 -19.05 8.47
N LEU A 102 13.35 -18.42 7.30
CA LEU A 102 14.51 -17.60 6.95
C LEU A 102 14.49 -16.26 7.72
N ALA A 103 13.32 -15.67 7.92
CA ALA A 103 13.14 -14.46 8.73
C ALA A 103 13.48 -14.72 10.20
N ALA A 104 13.09 -15.88 10.75
CA ALA A 104 13.44 -16.26 12.11
C ALA A 104 14.96 -16.42 12.31
N ARG A 105 15.66 -16.92 11.28
CA ARG A 105 17.13 -17.05 11.30
C ARG A 105 17.84 -15.71 11.14
N ASN A 106 17.29 -14.81 10.31
CA ASN A 106 17.88 -13.51 10.03
C ASN A 106 16.85 -12.37 10.15
N PRO A 107 16.38 -12.04 11.37
CA PRO A 107 15.31 -11.06 11.56
C PRO A 107 15.73 -9.63 11.20
N ALA A 108 17.04 -9.37 11.08
CA ALA A 108 17.59 -8.09 10.66
C ALA A 108 17.63 -7.90 9.13
N ASP A 109 17.38 -8.95 8.34
CA ASP A 109 17.32 -8.83 6.88
C ASP A 109 16.00 -8.17 6.45
N GLY A 110 16.08 -6.88 6.13
CA GLY A 110 14.94 -6.08 5.70
C GLY A 110 14.28 -6.58 4.41
N TRP A 111 15.03 -7.21 3.51
CA TRP A 111 14.48 -7.75 2.27
C TRP A 111 13.60 -8.97 2.56
N ILE A 112 14.07 -9.91 3.39
CA ILE A 112 13.29 -11.10 3.79
C ILE A 112 12.01 -10.67 4.53
N ALA A 113 12.14 -9.76 5.51
CA ALA A 113 11.00 -9.23 6.24
C ALA A 113 9.99 -8.56 5.29
N GLY A 114 10.49 -7.76 4.35
CA GLY A 114 9.68 -7.06 3.35
C GLY A 114 8.90 -8.02 2.44
N GLN A 115 9.56 -9.04 1.89
CA GLN A 115 8.88 -10.03 1.06
C GLN A 115 7.86 -10.83 1.87
N ARG A 116 8.18 -11.23 3.12
CA ARG A 116 7.21 -11.95 3.97
C ARG A 116 5.94 -11.13 4.17
N VAL A 117 6.05 -9.84 4.50
CA VAL A 117 4.90 -8.94 4.66
C VAL A 117 4.13 -8.76 3.34
N ARG A 118 4.82 -8.52 2.21
CA ARG A 118 4.18 -8.38 0.89
C ARG A 118 3.32 -9.58 0.52
N TYR A 119 3.87 -10.79 0.64
CA TYR A 119 3.14 -11.99 0.23
C TYR A 119 2.07 -12.42 1.23
N LEU A 120 2.17 -12.04 2.51
CA LEU A 120 1.07 -12.18 3.48
C LEU A 120 -0.07 -11.22 3.17
N VAL A 121 0.24 -9.97 2.82
CA VAL A 121 -0.75 -8.99 2.33
C VAL A 121 -1.44 -9.50 1.07
N GLU A 122 -0.69 -10.02 0.09
CA GLU A 122 -1.25 -10.59 -1.13
C GLU A 122 -2.17 -11.79 -0.83
N ALA A 123 -1.82 -12.61 0.16
CA ALA A 123 -2.65 -13.72 0.65
C ALA A 123 -3.86 -13.28 1.48
N LYS A 124 -4.11 -11.97 1.63
CA LYS A 124 -5.14 -11.41 2.52
C LYS A 124 -4.99 -11.82 4.00
N ARG A 125 -3.77 -12.17 4.42
CA ARG A 125 -3.41 -12.54 5.80
C ARG A 125 -2.78 -11.35 6.52
N THR A 126 -3.57 -10.29 6.69
CA THR A 126 -3.07 -8.98 7.16
C THR A 126 -2.62 -8.98 8.61
N ASP A 127 -3.25 -9.79 9.46
CA ASP A 127 -2.84 -9.94 10.87
C ASP A 127 -1.49 -10.63 10.99
N ASP A 128 -1.27 -11.69 10.20
CA ASP A 128 0.03 -12.36 10.11
C ASP A 128 1.09 -11.43 9.50
N ALA A 129 0.71 -10.60 8.53
CA ALA A 129 1.60 -9.59 7.96
C ALA A 129 2.03 -8.56 9.01
N LEU A 130 1.10 -8.12 9.86
CA LEU A 130 1.38 -7.20 10.96
C LEU A 130 2.26 -7.87 12.03
N ALA A 131 2.02 -9.14 12.35
CA ALA A 131 2.88 -9.91 13.25
C ALA A 131 4.31 -10.03 12.69
N ALA A 132 4.45 -10.38 11.41
CA ALA A 132 5.75 -10.44 10.74
C ALA A 132 6.47 -9.07 10.73
N ALA A 133 5.74 -7.97 10.54
CA ALA A 133 6.30 -6.63 10.64
C ALA A 133 6.79 -6.28 12.06
N LYS A 134 6.12 -6.77 13.10
CA LYS A 134 6.53 -6.60 14.52
C LYS A 134 7.74 -7.46 14.89
N GLU A 135 7.93 -8.59 14.22
CA GLU A 135 9.11 -9.47 14.37
C GLU A 135 10.36 -8.91 13.66
N CYS A 136 10.18 -7.99 12.72
CA CYS A 136 11.27 -7.34 12.00
C CYS A 136 12.28 -6.68 12.95
N ARG A 137 13.58 -6.85 12.67
CA ARG A 137 14.72 -6.25 13.39
C ARG A 137 15.67 -5.50 12.45
N ALA A 138 15.20 -5.15 11.25
CA ALA A 138 15.91 -4.26 10.33
C ALA A 138 15.86 -2.80 10.84
N ALA A 139 16.15 -1.82 9.97
CA ALA A 139 16.00 -0.41 10.33
C ALA A 139 14.58 -0.09 10.85
N ALA A 140 14.49 0.71 11.92
CA ALA A 140 13.21 1.02 12.57
C ALA A 140 12.17 1.61 11.60
N SER A 141 12.60 2.53 10.73
CA SER A 141 11.75 3.12 9.68
C SER A 141 11.22 2.07 8.71
N TRP A 142 12.03 1.08 8.35
CA TRP A 142 11.62 -0.01 7.47
C TRP A 142 10.59 -0.91 8.12
N CYS A 143 10.85 -1.39 9.34
CA CYS A 143 9.91 -2.25 10.07
C CYS A 143 8.57 -1.53 10.34
N ALA A 144 8.61 -0.23 10.70
CA ALA A 144 7.42 0.59 10.85
C ALA A 144 6.65 0.75 9.53
N SER A 145 7.36 0.93 8.40
CA SER A 145 6.74 1.01 7.07
C SER A 145 6.03 -0.29 6.68
N LEU A 146 6.60 -1.45 7.04
CA LEU A 146 5.98 -2.76 6.82
C LEU A 146 4.71 -2.93 7.66
N ALA A 147 4.71 -2.44 8.91
CA ALA A 147 3.53 -2.46 9.76
C ALA A 147 2.42 -1.56 9.19
N ALA A 148 2.78 -0.37 8.69
CA ALA A 148 1.85 0.54 8.02
C ALA A 148 1.23 -0.09 6.75
N LEU A 149 2.04 -0.82 5.95
CA LEU A 149 1.52 -1.57 4.81
C LEU A 149 0.52 -2.66 5.23
N ALA A 150 0.84 -3.44 6.27
CA ALA A 150 -0.05 -4.50 6.77
C ALA A 150 -1.38 -3.93 7.30
N LEU A 151 -1.33 -2.88 8.12
CA LEU A 151 -2.51 -2.18 8.64
C LEU A 151 -3.33 -1.54 7.53
N SER A 152 -2.66 -0.87 6.59
CA SER A 152 -3.30 -0.29 5.41
C SER A 152 -4.16 -1.34 4.74
N ARG A 153 -3.63 -2.54 4.47
CA ARG A 153 -4.33 -3.60 3.74
C ARG A 153 -5.36 -4.34 4.59
N GLY A 154 -5.29 -4.23 5.91
CA GLY A 154 -6.26 -4.79 6.86
C GLY A 154 -7.57 -4.01 7.00
N GLY A 155 -7.69 -2.79 6.47
CA GLY A 155 -8.96 -2.05 6.47
C GLY A 155 -8.99 -0.82 7.36
N ASP A 156 -8.26 -0.83 8.48
CA ASP A 156 -8.28 0.23 9.49
C ASP A 156 -7.44 1.46 9.08
N VAL A 157 -8.12 2.45 8.48
CA VAL A 157 -7.48 3.68 7.99
C VAL A 157 -6.86 4.50 9.11
N GLY A 158 -7.50 4.57 10.29
CA GLY A 158 -7.01 5.39 11.41
C GLY A 158 -5.73 4.80 12.02
N ALA A 159 -5.71 3.49 12.25
CA ALA A 159 -4.52 2.79 12.72
C ALA A 159 -3.40 2.82 11.66
N ALA A 160 -3.75 2.65 10.39
CA ALA A 160 -2.78 2.73 9.30
C ALA A 160 -2.14 4.12 9.17
N ASP A 161 -2.92 5.20 9.24
CA ASP A 161 -2.37 6.57 9.15
C ASP A 161 -1.48 6.92 10.35
N SER A 162 -1.82 6.40 11.53
CA SER A 162 -0.95 6.47 12.72
C SER A 162 0.38 5.74 12.49
N ALA A 163 0.32 4.53 11.92
CA ALA A 163 1.53 3.77 11.58
C ALA A 163 2.37 4.42 10.48
N VAL A 164 1.73 5.05 9.48
CA VAL A 164 2.41 5.86 8.45
C VAL A 164 3.16 7.02 9.11
N THR A 165 2.53 7.70 10.06
CA THR A 165 3.17 8.79 10.82
C THR A 165 4.42 8.28 11.55
N ALA A 166 4.31 7.20 12.31
CA ALA A 166 5.45 6.59 13.01
C ALA A 166 6.57 6.16 12.04
N ALA A 167 6.21 5.61 10.87
CA ALA A 167 7.19 5.22 9.86
C ALA A 167 7.96 6.43 9.30
N LEU A 168 7.25 7.52 8.98
CA LEU A 168 7.86 8.74 8.45
C LEU A 168 8.72 9.46 9.49
N GLU A 169 8.31 9.46 10.76
CA GLU A 169 9.09 10.05 11.86
C GLU A 169 10.45 9.35 12.04
N ALA A 170 10.49 8.03 11.83
CA ALA A 170 11.72 7.25 11.90
C ALA A 170 12.63 7.39 10.67
N MET A 171 12.18 8.02 9.58
CA MET A 171 12.96 8.23 8.35
C MET A 171 13.88 9.46 8.45
N SER A 172 14.97 9.44 7.68
CA SER A 172 15.73 10.68 7.41
C SER A 172 14.86 11.68 6.63
N PRO A 173 15.18 12.99 6.66
CA PRO A 173 14.44 13.99 5.87
C PRO A 173 14.36 13.66 4.38
N GLU A 174 15.44 13.15 3.79
CA GLU A 174 15.53 12.80 2.37
C GLU A 174 14.64 11.58 2.04
N GLN A 175 14.68 10.56 2.90
CA GLN A 175 13.83 9.37 2.78
C GLN A 175 12.35 9.72 2.92
N ARG A 176 12.01 10.57 3.90
CA ARG A 176 10.63 11.05 4.10
C ARG A 176 10.11 11.79 2.88
N CYS A 177 10.94 12.66 2.30
CA CYS A 177 10.60 13.43 1.11
C CYS A 177 10.24 12.54 -0.08
N SER A 178 11.08 11.54 -0.35
CA SER A 178 10.95 10.64 -1.48
C SER A 178 9.82 9.61 -1.31
N THR A 179 9.59 9.11 -0.10
CA THR A 179 8.55 8.09 0.18
C THR A 179 7.15 8.57 -0.17
N LEU A 180 6.84 9.82 0.15
CA LEU A 180 5.55 10.44 -0.15
C LEU A 180 5.66 11.43 -1.32
N ASP A 181 6.55 11.16 -2.28
CA ASP A 181 6.67 12.04 -3.43
C ASP A 181 5.47 11.89 -4.38
N ILE A 182 4.63 12.93 -4.44
CA ILE A 182 3.39 12.95 -5.23
C ILE A 182 3.57 13.47 -6.64
N GLU A 183 4.77 13.91 -7.04
CA GLU A 183 5.01 14.46 -8.38
C GLU A 183 4.43 13.63 -9.54
N PRO A 184 4.44 12.28 -9.53
CA PRO A 184 3.85 11.49 -10.62
C PRO A 184 2.32 11.65 -10.78
N LEU A 185 1.65 12.13 -9.73
CA LEU A 185 0.20 12.35 -9.66
C LEU A 185 -0.19 13.76 -10.12
N LEU A 186 0.78 14.66 -10.29
CA LEU A 186 0.57 16.06 -10.61
C LEU A 186 0.76 16.34 -12.10
N ASP A 187 0.01 17.33 -12.59
CA ASP A 187 0.14 17.93 -13.90
C ASP A 187 0.28 19.46 -13.81
N GLY A 188 0.43 20.09 -14.99
CA GLY A 188 0.49 21.53 -15.21
C GLY A 188 1.33 22.35 -14.23
N VAL A 189 0.80 23.50 -13.81
CA VAL A 189 1.50 24.54 -13.04
C VAL A 189 1.79 24.07 -11.62
N PHE A 190 0.89 23.29 -11.01
CA PHE A 190 1.12 22.80 -9.65
C PHE A 190 2.28 21.80 -9.62
N ARG A 191 2.40 20.94 -10.65
CA ARG A 191 3.57 20.06 -10.81
C ARG A 191 4.87 20.84 -10.88
N GLU A 192 4.95 21.87 -11.72
CA GLU A 192 6.18 22.68 -11.86
C GLU A 192 6.57 23.36 -10.54
N ARG A 193 5.58 23.91 -9.83
CA ARG A 193 5.77 24.50 -8.49
C ARG A 193 6.27 23.46 -7.48
N TYR A 194 5.69 22.26 -7.50
CA TYR A 194 6.08 21.17 -6.62
C TYR A 194 7.50 20.67 -6.92
N HIS A 195 7.84 20.51 -8.19
CA HIS A 195 9.16 20.09 -8.65
C HIS A 195 10.25 21.08 -8.20
N ALA A 196 10.01 22.37 -8.36
CA ALA A 196 10.94 23.43 -7.96
C ALA A 196 11.06 23.64 -6.42
N ALA A 197 10.12 23.10 -5.64
CA ALA A 197 10.10 23.31 -4.19
C ALA A 197 11.17 22.48 -3.45
N SER A 198 11.70 23.06 -2.36
CA SER A 198 12.49 22.32 -1.37
C SER A 198 11.66 21.23 -0.70
N CYS A 199 12.29 20.33 0.05
CA CYS A 199 11.55 19.25 0.72
C CYS A 199 10.44 19.78 1.66
N ALA A 200 10.72 20.81 2.47
CA ALA A 200 9.72 21.43 3.33
C ALA A 200 8.59 22.13 2.52
N GLY A 201 8.92 22.68 1.35
CA GLY A 201 7.93 23.23 0.43
C GLY A 201 7.04 22.13 -0.17
N ARG A 202 7.63 21.01 -0.60
CA ARG A 202 6.91 19.82 -1.08
C ARG A 202 6.00 19.24 -0.01
N ASP A 203 6.43 19.20 1.25
CA ASP A 203 5.61 18.75 2.37
C ASP A 203 4.33 19.59 2.52
N SER A 204 4.46 20.92 2.41
CA SER A 204 3.31 21.85 2.51
C SER A 204 2.35 21.70 1.34
N LEU A 205 2.88 21.62 0.10
CA LEU A 205 2.08 21.41 -1.10
C LEU A 205 1.38 20.05 -1.09
N ARG A 206 2.08 19.01 -0.66
CA ARG A 206 1.53 17.66 -0.50
C ARG A 206 0.45 17.62 0.56
N ALA A 207 0.62 18.30 1.70
CA ALA A 207 -0.42 18.34 2.72
C ALA A 207 -1.72 18.94 2.18
N ARG A 208 -1.64 20.02 1.37
CA ARG A 208 -2.79 20.59 0.68
C ARG A 208 -3.41 19.60 -0.30
N TRP A 209 -2.61 18.99 -1.17
CA TRP A 209 -3.07 18.00 -2.14
C TRP A 209 -3.77 16.82 -1.45
N LEU A 210 -3.14 16.25 -0.41
CA LEU A 210 -3.67 15.15 0.38
C LEU A 210 -4.94 15.53 1.13
N TRP A 211 -5.12 16.79 1.51
CA TRP A 211 -6.36 17.26 2.14
C TRP A 211 -7.50 17.31 1.12
N LEU A 212 -7.25 17.82 -0.09
CA LEU A 212 -8.28 17.95 -1.15
C LEU A 212 -8.65 16.61 -1.82
N ALA A 213 -7.73 15.65 -1.83
CA ALA A 213 -7.92 14.35 -2.48
C ALA A 213 -8.78 13.36 -1.66
N ARG A 214 -9.11 13.69 -0.40
CA ARG A 214 -9.84 12.78 0.49
C ARG A 214 -11.26 12.56 -0.01
N ALA A 215 -11.72 11.32 0.05
CA ALA A 215 -13.12 10.96 -0.14
C ALA A 215 -13.96 11.25 1.11
N SER A 216 -13.37 11.18 2.32
CA SER A 216 -14.09 11.48 3.57
C SER A 216 -13.25 12.32 4.52
N TYR A 217 -13.87 13.39 5.04
CA TYR A 217 -13.35 14.20 6.14
C TYR A 217 -13.91 13.78 7.51
N ALA A 218 -14.93 12.92 7.53
CA ALA A 218 -15.55 12.44 8.78
C ALA A 218 -14.79 11.26 9.40
N THR A 219 -14.06 10.50 8.59
CA THR A 219 -13.31 9.32 9.05
C THR A 219 -11.94 9.72 9.61
N PRO A 220 -11.52 9.18 10.76
CA PRO A 220 -10.16 9.37 11.27
C PRO A 220 -9.08 8.88 10.29
N GLY A 221 -7.93 9.56 10.29
CA GLY A 221 -6.81 9.28 9.37
C GLY A 221 -7.00 9.94 8.00
N ASN A 222 -6.11 9.68 7.04
CA ASN A 222 -6.24 10.11 5.64
C ASN A 222 -6.03 8.90 4.72
N GLU A 223 -7.11 8.42 4.11
CA GLU A 223 -7.15 7.21 3.27
C GLU A 223 -6.24 7.31 2.05
N ILE A 224 -6.11 8.51 1.46
CA ILE A 224 -5.23 8.73 0.30
C ILE A 224 -3.77 8.70 0.71
N ARG A 225 -3.44 9.30 1.85
CA ARG A 225 -2.07 9.25 2.41
C ARG A 225 -1.68 7.80 2.71
N VAL A 226 -2.58 7.04 3.35
CA VAL A 226 -2.38 5.63 3.66
C VAL A 226 -2.21 4.80 2.39
N GLU A 227 -3.03 5.03 1.37
CA GLU A 227 -2.95 4.31 0.12
C GLU A 227 -1.67 4.64 -0.65
N LEU A 228 -1.29 5.92 -0.74
CA LEU A 228 -0.05 6.35 -1.40
C LEU A 228 1.19 5.77 -0.73
N PHE A 229 1.24 5.78 0.59
CA PHE A 229 2.33 5.14 1.34
C PHE A 229 2.40 3.64 1.05
N ALA A 230 1.26 2.96 1.05
CA ALA A 230 1.21 1.53 0.74
C ALA A 230 1.62 1.23 -0.71
N ARG A 231 1.23 2.07 -1.67
CA ARG A 231 1.65 1.99 -3.08
C ARG A 231 3.15 2.18 -3.25
N ASP A 232 3.75 3.18 -2.60
CA ASP A 232 5.21 3.37 -2.59
C ASP A 232 5.93 2.14 -2.02
N MET A 233 5.44 1.61 -0.89
CA MET A 233 5.99 0.40 -0.29
C MET A 233 5.89 -0.82 -1.20
N LEU A 234 4.75 -1.04 -1.87
CA LEU A 234 4.58 -2.13 -2.82
C LEU A 234 5.49 -1.96 -4.04
N ALA A 235 5.66 -0.74 -4.55
CA ALA A 235 6.58 -0.44 -5.64
C ALA A 235 8.03 -0.78 -5.25
N ARG A 236 8.48 -0.34 -4.06
CA ARG A 236 9.83 -0.60 -3.54
C ARG A 236 10.08 -2.09 -3.31
N LEU A 237 9.16 -2.78 -2.62
CA LEU A 237 9.25 -4.22 -2.36
C LEU A 237 9.28 -5.03 -3.65
N THR A 238 8.59 -4.56 -4.69
CA THR A 238 8.54 -5.24 -5.99
C THR A 238 9.80 -4.96 -6.81
N SER A 239 10.30 -3.72 -6.83
CA SER A 239 11.44 -3.32 -7.68
C SER A 239 12.75 -4.07 -7.36
N GLU A 240 12.87 -4.63 -6.16
CA GLU A 240 14.07 -5.37 -5.70
C GLU A 240 13.88 -6.90 -5.74
N SER A 241 12.88 -7.37 -6.48
CA SER A 241 12.36 -8.73 -6.34
C SER A 241 11.85 -9.30 -7.66
N SER A 242 11.71 -10.63 -7.74
CA SER A 242 11.01 -11.23 -8.87
C SER A 242 9.50 -10.89 -8.82
N SER A 243 8.92 -10.69 -10.00
CA SER A 243 7.53 -10.29 -10.17
C SER A 243 6.95 -10.95 -11.44
N PRO A 244 5.62 -11.15 -11.53
CA PRO A 244 5.01 -11.62 -12.79
C PRO A 244 5.32 -10.73 -14.01
N TYR A 245 5.71 -9.47 -13.79
CA TYR A 245 6.02 -8.49 -14.83
C TYR A 245 7.50 -8.38 -15.25
N ASP A 246 8.39 -9.25 -14.77
CA ASP A 246 9.85 -9.17 -14.98
C ASP A 246 10.24 -9.17 -16.49
N PRO A 247 11.17 -8.30 -16.97
CA PRO A 247 11.96 -7.32 -16.21
C PRO A 247 11.17 -6.07 -15.82
N VAL A 248 11.23 -5.69 -14.55
CA VAL A 248 10.58 -4.48 -14.01
C VAL A 248 11.61 -3.34 -13.89
N THR A 249 11.36 -2.20 -14.54
CA THR A 249 12.09 -0.95 -14.29
C THR A 249 11.51 -0.24 -13.07
N GLY A 250 12.35 0.17 -12.11
CA GLY A 250 11.89 0.71 -10.84
C GLY A 250 11.09 2.02 -10.93
N LYS A 251 11.48 2.95 -11.83
CA LYS A 251 10.82 4.26 -11.97
C LYS A 251 9.43 4.17 -12.59
N ASP A 252 9.31 3.50 -13.74
CA ASP A 252 8.02 3.35 -14.43
C ASP A 252 7.04 2.52 -13.59
N LEU A 253 7.55 1.49 -12.89
CA LEU A 253 6.73 0.73 -11.94
C LEU A 253 6.21 1.63 -10.82
N ARG A 254 7.08 2.43 -10.20
CA ARG A 254 6.66 3.31 -9.11
C ARG A 254 5.59 4.29 -9.58
N GLU A 255 5.76 4.91 -10.75
CA GLU A 255 4.73 5.82 -11.28
C GLU A 255 3.40 5.11 -11.52
N VAL A 256 3.38 3.97 -12.23
CA VAL A 256 2.11 3.28 -12.52
C VAL A 256 1.42 2.80 -11.24
N VAL A 257 2.19 2.30 -10.27
CA VAL A 257 1.65 1.85 -8.97
C VAL A 257 1.15 3.01 -8.13
N LEU A 258 1.81 4.16 -8.13
CA LEU A 258 1.30 5.33 -7.42
C LEU A 258 0.00 5.86 -8.03
N ARG A 259 -0.09 5.86 -9.37
CA ARG A 259 -1.26 6.37 -10.11
C ARG A 259 -2.47 5.44 -9.99
N TYR A 260 -2.29 4.13 -10.16
CA TYR A 260 -3.40 3.18 -10.32
C TYR A 260 -3.47 2.09 -9.25
N GLY A 261 -2.38 1.89 -8.49
CA GLY A 261 -2.28 0.85 -7.48
C GLY A 261 -1.51 -0.37 -7.96
N TRP A 262 -1.34 -1.33 -7.06
CA TRP A 262 -0.75 -2.63 -7.38
C TRP A 262 -1.86 -3.64 -7.66
N ALA A 263 -1.66 -4.45 -8.70
CA ALA A 263 -2.62 -5.47 -9.10
C ALA A 263 -2.89 -6.48 -7.96
N THR A 264 -4.16 -6.81 -7.78
CA THR A 264 -4.62 -7.73 -6.73
C THR A 264 -4.96 -9.12 -7.27
N ALA A 265 -5.21 -9.21 -8.58
CA ALA A 265 -5.39 -10.46 -9.30
C ALA A 265 -4.55 -10.47 -10.59
N TRP A 266 -4.32 -11.66 -11.12
CA TRP A 266 -3.31 -11.88 -12.17
C TRP A 266 -3.79 -12.91 -13.18
N GLY A 267 -3.53 -12.64 -14.45
CA GLY A 267 -3.62 -13.59 -15.56
C GLY A 267 -2.38 -13.52 -16.44
N LYS A 268 -2.35 -14.35 -17.48
CA LYS A 268 -1.34 -14.25 -18.55
C LYS A 268 -2.01 -14.22 -19.91
N THR A 269 -1.43 -13.49 -20.85
CA THR A 269 -1.92 -13.47 -22.23
C THR A 269 -1.74 -14.83 -22.89
N LEU A 270 -2.59 -15.11 -23.89
CA LEU A 270 -2.30 -16.18 -24.86
C LEU A 270 -0.92 -15.94 -25.53
N PRO A 271 -0.18 -17.00 -25.88
CA PRO A 271 0.90 -16.88 -26.85
C PRO A 271 0.33 -16.31 -28.15
N GLY A 272 1.05 -15.39 -28.80
CA GLY A 272 0.66 -14.92 -30.13
C GLY A 272 0.69 -16.07 -31.15
N PRO A 273 0.00 -15.94 -32.31
CA PRO A 273 -0.03 -16.99 -33.33
C PRO A 273 1.33 -17.24 -34.03
N GLY A 274 2.41 -16.54 -33.65
CA GLY A 274 3.76 -16.66 -34.22
C GLY A 274 4.78 -17.36 -33.31
N LEU A 275 5.94 -17.71 -33.90
CA LEU A 275 7.13 -18.24 -33.21
C LEU A 275 8.20 -17.14 -32.96
N THR A 276 7.80 -15.86 -32.92
CA THR A 276 8.73 -14.75 -32.74
C THR A 276 9.02 -14.51 -31.25
N LEU A 277 10.17 -13.88 -30.94
CA LEU A 277 10.59 -13.60 -29.56
C LEU A 277 9.57 -12.71 -28.79
N GLY A 278 8.66 -12.02 -29.49
CA GLY A 278 7.57 -11.22 -28.94
C GLY A 278 6.30 -12.00 -28.56
N ASP A 279 6.21 -13.28 -28.91
CA ASP A 279 5.00 -14.12 -28.71
C ASP A 279 4.94 -14.81 -27.34
N ARG A 280 5.83 -14.45 -26.40
CA ARG A 280 5.80 -15.01 -25.05
C ARG A 280 4.56 -14.50 -24.29
N PRO A 281 3.86 -15.38 -23.54
CA PRO A 281 2.84 -14.93 -22.60
C PRO A 281 3.36 -13.81 -21.70
N ARG A 282 2.55 -12.78 -21.50
CA ARG A 282 2.85 -11.66 -20.59
C ARG A 282 1.86 -11.67 -19.44
N ALA A 283 2.30 -11.30 -18.24
CA ALA A 283 1.38 -11.13 -17.13
C ALA A 283 0.46 -9.93 -17.38
N VAL A 284 -0.81 -10.09 -17.02
CA VAL A 284 -1.83 -9.05 -16.97
C VAL A 284 -2.28 -8.97 -15.51
N GLY A 285 -2.18 -7.79 -14.92
CA GLY A 285 -2.71 -7.55 -13.59
C GLY A 285 -4.07 -6.89 -13.65
N PHE A 286 -4.88 -7.20 -12.66
CA PHE A 286 -6.22 -6.66 -12.49
C PHE A 286 -6.26 -5.86 -11.20
N ASP A 287 -6.87 -4.69 -11.29
CA ASP A 287 -7.17 -3.85 -10.12
C ASP A 287 -8.12 -4.60 -9.18
N GLY A 288 -8.09 -4.24 -7.90
CA GLY A 288 -9.00 -4.82 -6.89
C GLY A 288 -10.30 -4.04 -6.81
N ASP A 289 -10.56 -3.48 -5.63
CA ASP A 289 -11.71 -2.62 -5.37
C ASP A 289 -11.86 -1.52 -6.42
N ARG A 290 -13.10 -1.11 -6.67
CA ARG A 290 -13.40 0.05 -7.52
C ARG A 290 -12.59 1.28 -7.10
N THR A 291 -12.00 1.95 -8.08
CA THR A 291 -11.19 3.17 -7.89
C THR A 291 -11.85 4.40 -8.50
N PHE A 292 -11.54 5.56 -7.94
CA PHE A 292 -12.13 6.85 -8.30
C PHE A 292 -11.06 7.90 -8.58
N ALA A 293 -11.34 8.85 -9.47
CA ALA A 293 -10.44 9.94 -9.85
C ALA A 293 -10.46 11.05 -8.79
N LEU A 294 -9.90 10.75 -7.61
CA LEU A 294 -9.90 11.66 -6.45
C LEU A 294 -8.76 12.70 -6.48
N ALA A 295 -7.82 12.58 -7.41
CA ALA A 295 -6.73 13.53 -7.53
C ALA A 295 -7.29 14.92 -7.93
N PRO A 296 -7.04 15.98 -7.14
CA PRO A 296 -7.47 17.33 -7.50
C PRO A 296 -6.70 17.82 -8.74
N THR A 297 -7.41 18.54 -9.60
CA THR A 297 -6.83 19.24 -10.75
C THR A 297 -6.08 20.50 -10.33
N ASP A 298 -5.24 21.04 -11.23
CA ASP A 298 -4.56 22.32 -11.01
C ASP A 298 -5.51 23.46 -10.62
N GLY A 299 -6.66 23.59 -11.28
CA GLY A 299 -7.65 24.63 -10.96
C GLY A 299 -8.23 24.47 -9.56
N GLU A 300 -8.53 23.25 -9.14
CA GLU A 300 -9.01 22.94 -7.78
C GLU A 300 -7.91 23.15 -6.71
N LEU A 301 -6.64 22.97 -7.10
CA LEU A 301 -5.49 23.26 -6.25
C LEU A 301 -5.20 24.76 -6.12
N GLU A 302 -5.63 25.59 -7.07
CA GLU A 302 -5.56 27.04 -6.97
C GLU A 302 -6.74 27.59 -6.16
N ASP A 303 -7.96 27.21 -6.55
CA ASP A 303 -9.22 27.60 -5.93
C ASP A 303 -10.01 26.37 -5.42
N PRO A 304 -9.90 26.03 -4.13
CA PRO A 304 -10.62 24.90 -3.54
C PRO A 304 -12.14 25.03 -3.57
N THR A 305 -12.70 26.22 -3.85
CA THR A 305 -14.15 26.42 -3.95
C THR A 305 -14.72 25.85 -5.25
N THR A 306 -13.86 25.57 -6.22
CA THR A 306 -14.22 24.94 -7.50
C THR A 306 -14.27 23.40 -7.43
N ILE A 307 -13.94 22.82 -6.28
CA ILE A 307 -14.14 21.39 -6.03
C ILE A 307 -15.64 21.08 -6.12
N GLY A 308 -16.03 20.28 -7.13
CA GLY A 308 -17.42 19.97 -7.44
C GLY A 308 -17.62 18.66 -8.22
N ASP A 309 -18.87 18.24 -8.35
CA ASP A 309 -19.28 16.83 -8.49
C ASP A 309 -19.00 16.12 -9.83
N ALA A 310 -18.83 16.79 -10.96
CA ALA A 310 -18.90 16.09 -12.24
C ALA A 310 -17.60 15.38 -12.68
N ALA A 311 -16.42 15.89 -12.30
CA ALA A 311 -15.17 15.34 -12.81
C ALA A 311 -14.64 14.14 -12.00
N ARG A 312 -14.81 14.16 -10.67
CA ARG A 312 -14.32 13.12 -9.73
C ARG A 312 -15.15 11.82 -9.77
N VAL A 313 -16.40 11.94 -10.24
CA VAL A 313 -17.40 10.85 -10.35
C VAL A 313 -17.44 10.21 -11.74
N ARG A 314 -16.95 10.91 -12.79
CA ARG A 314 -16.92 10.34 -14.13
C ARG A 314 -15.96 9.17 -14.16
N ASP A 315 -16.42 8.10 -14.80
CA ASP A 315 -15.59 6.94 -15.11
C ASP A 315 -14.64 7.27 -16.26
N ASP A 316 -13.79 8.29 -16.07
CA ASP A 316 -12.82 8.75 -17.04
C ASP A 316 -11.66 7.75 -17.09
N PRO A 317 -11.55 6.95 -18.17
CA PRO A 317 -10.50 5.95 -18.29
C PRO A 317 -9.11 6.58 -18.42
N THR A 318 -9.04 7.87 -18.72
CA THR A 318 -7.78 8.62 -18.92
C THR A 318 -7.32 9.38 -17.67
N ALA A 319 -8.06 9.27 -16.56
CA ALA A 319 -7.75 9.95 -15.31
C ALA A 319 -6.29 9.76 -14.88
N ARG A 320 -5.63 10.84 -14.45
CA ARG A 320 -4.21 10.85 -14.07
C ARG A 320 -3.92 9.82 -12.98
N ALA A 321 -4.75 9.76 -11.95
CA ALA A 321 -4.61 8.79 -10.86
C ALA A 321 -5.98 8.40 -10.34
N ARG A 322 -6.08 7.18 -9.82
CA ARG A 322 -7.30 6.64 -9.25
C ARG A 322 -7.01 5.97 -7.91
N PHE A 323 -7.92 6.12 -6.95
CA PHE A 323 -7.78 5.64 -5.58
C PHE A 323 -9.00 4.82 -5.16
N PRO A 324 -8.82 3.70 -4.44
CA PRO A 324 -9.92 2.96 -3.87
C PRO A 324 -10.57 3.75 -2.73
N VAL A 325 -11.89 3.68 -2.64
CA VAL A 325 -12.65 4.12 -1.46
C VAL A 325 -13.35 2.90 -0.89
N ARG A 326 -12.87 2.43 0.26
CA ARG A 326 -13.34 1.17 0.84
C ARG A 326 -14.83 1.20 1.13
N GLY A 327 -15.52 0.17 0.64
CA GLY A 327 -16.97 0.02 0.81
C GLY A 327 -17.81 0.93 -0.08
N ALA A 328 -17.21 1.85 -0.84
CA ALA A 328 -17.94 2.68 -1.79
C ALA A 328 -17.96 2.03 -3.17
N LYS A 329 -19.16 1.68 -3.65
CA LYS A 329 -19.38 1.24 -5.02
C LYS A 329 -19.62 2.39 -5.98
N THR A 330 -20.07 3.52 -5.47
CA THR A 330 -20.37 4.74 -6.24
C THR A 330 -19.99 5.93 -5.38
N LEU A 331 -19.42 6.94 -6.01
CA LEU A 331 -19.36 8.29 -5.47
C LEU A 331 -20.25 9.14 -6.36
N GLY A 332 -21.02 10.02 -5.77
CA GLY A 332 -21.97 10.87 -6.49
C GLY A 332 -22.14 12.17 -5.74
N GLY A 333 -22.50 13.20 -6.51
CA GLY A 333 -22.90 14.47 -5.93
C GLY A 333 -24.21 14.35 -5.17
N LEU A 334 -24.28 15.03 -4.03
CA LEU A 334 -25.53 15.28 -3.34
C LEU A 334 -25.77 16.78 -3.41
N THR A 335 -26.99 17.22 -3.71
CA THR A 335 -27.31 18.65 -3.58
C THR A 335 -27.23 19.03 -2.10
N GLU A 336 -26.23 19.83 -1.76
CA GLU A 336 -25.92 20.18 -0.40
C GLU A 336 -25.99 21.69 -0.12
N ARG A 337 -26.17 22.04 1.14
CA ARG A 337 -25.94 23.37 1.70
C ARG A 337 -24.95 23.23 2.83
N VAL A 338 -23.79 23.87 2.69
CA VAL A 338 -22.75 23.89 3.73
C VAL A 338 -22.79 25.22 4.45
N ALA A 339 -22.79 25.18 5.78
CA ALA A 339 -22.57 26.33 6.65
C ALA A 339 -21.27 26.12 7.44
N LEU A 340 -20.40 27.13 7.44
CA LEU A 340 -19.11 27.10 8.13
C LEU A 340 -19.14 28.06 9.33
N PHE A 341 -18.82 27.57 10.51
CA PHE A 341 -18.78 28.33 11.75
C PHE A 341 -17.36 28.31 12.32
N ARG A 342 -16.79 29.48 12.59
CA ARG A 342 -15.47 29.57 13.23
C ARG A 342 -15.57 29.12 14.69
N ARG A 343 -14.64 28.26 15.13
CA ARG A 343 -14.51 27.77 16.50
C ARG A 343 -13.04 27.85 16.94
N GLY A 344 -12.60 29.05 17.35
CA GLY A 344 -11.22 29.28 17.74
C GLY A 344 -10.23 29.09 16.58
N ASP A 345 -9.37 28.09 16.73
CA ASP A 345 -8.40 27.60 15.74
C ASP A 345 -8.98 26.51 14.80
N SER A 346 -10.26 26.18 14.96
CA SER A 346 -10.98 25.20 14.13
C SER A 346 -12.19 25.81 13.43
N THR A 347 -12.73 25.09 12.45
CA THR A 347 -13.99 25.42 11.77
C THR A 347 -14.96 24.25 11.95
N LEU A 348 -16.16 24.53 12.44
CA LEU A 348 -17.28 23.60 12.39
C LEU A 348 -17.98 23.75 11.04
N ALA A 349 -17.94 22.71 10.22
CA ALA A 349 -18.72 22.61 9.00
C ALA A 349 -20.00 21.82 9.27
N ILE A 350 -21.15 22.37 8.89
CA ILE A 350 -22.45 21.70 8.91
C ILE A 350 -22.92 21.58 7.47
N ALA A 351 -23.11 20.36 6.98
CA ALA A 351 -23.69 20.09 5.67
C ALA A 351 -25.11 19.54 5.84
N ALA A 352 -26.06 20.13 5.14
CA ALA A 352 -27.39 19.57 4.93
C ALA A 352 -27.48 19.10 3.48
N PHE A 353 -27.89 17.86 3.25
CA PHE A 353 -27.99 17.27 1.92
C PHE A 353 -29.33 16.56 1.76
N ASP A 354 -29.84 16.53 0.53
CA ASP A 354 -31.00 15.72 0.18
C ASP A 354 -30.53 14.31 -0.23
N ALA A 355 -31.00 13.29 0.49
CA ALA A 355 -30.67 11.89 0.24
C ALA A 355 -31.80 11.13 -0.47
N SER A 356 -32.84 11.82 -0.96
CA SER A 356 -34.01 11.19 -1.60
C SER A 356 -33.80 10.76 -3.06
N SER A 357 -32.57 10.49 -3.47
CA SER A 357 -32.20 10.04 -4.83
C SER A 357 -32.27 8.52 -5.00
#